data_AF-A0A1G0WKC3-F1
#
_entry.id   AF-A0A1G0WKC3-F1
#
_cell.length_a   1.000
_cell.length_b   1.000
_cell.length_c   1.000
_cell.angle_alpha   90.00
_cell.angle_beta   90.00
_cell.angle_gamma   90.00
#
_symmetry.space_group_name_H-M   'P 1'
#
loop_
_entity.id
_entity.type
_entity.pdbx_description
1 polymer ?
#
loop_
_entity_poly.entity_id
_entity_poly.type
_entity_poly.pdbx_seq_one_letter_code
_entity_poly.pdbx_strand_id
1 'polypeptide(L)'
;MKTKLMLIVFAGLWLVLFRLPLLVKAQITDTCWCIPKYYPPNGEFFNEHFKYDTCNVEFASSSCDSVYWLNMNRTTDGRNRIYAKHEWLVWFDVKAFPLPYYPPDTLIEVTWRDVDSINYPEIKDSLRMIENEYGNNKMIKLHPDLNQPGSGQTFRVFFDNYLIGVELENKYNAIPFANCGFKAGRLDIDNIDDFSKGHNTEINISPNPANDYLYIHKQNNNHNNIIITSVTGEVLLTIESNNEEEQKINIQNLSPGIYFLRIGNVCKKFIVNR
;
A
#
# COMPACT_ATOMS: atom_id res chain seq x y z
N MET A 1 -69.83 6.45 -47.12
CA MET A 1 -68.56 7.21 -47.10
C MET A 1 -67.70 6.69 -45.97
N LYS A 2 -66.54 6.11 -46.31
CA LYS A 2 -65.55 5.54 -45.38
C LYS A 2 -64.50 6.62 -45.07
N THR A 3 -64.24 6.91 -43.80
CA THR A 3 -63.11 7.76 -43.39
C THR A 3 -62.60 7.25 -42.04
N LYS A 4 -61.73 6.24 -42.08
CA LYS A 4 -60.30 6.28 -41.73
C LYS A 4 -60.00 6.57 -40.25
N LEU A 5 -59.92 5.45 -39.51
CA LEU A 5 -59.26 5.29 -38.22
C LEU A 5 -57.74 5.48 -38.42
N MET A 6 -57.15 6.46 -37.72
CA MET A 6 -55.70 6.72 -37.75
C MET A 6 -55.06 5.99 -36.57
N LEU A 7 -54.47 4.83 -36.85
CA LEU A 7 -53.65 4.06 -35.91
C LEU A 7 -52.29 4.76 -35.78
N ILE A 8 -51.99 5.33 -34.61
CA ILE A 8 -50.65 5.82 -34.27
C ILE A 8 -49.86 4.61 -33.78
N VAL A 9 -48.94 4.11 -34.61
CA VAL A 9 -47.98 3.08 -34.24
C VAL A 9 -46.81 3.77 -33.52
N PHE A 10 -46.70 3.55 -32.21
CA PHE A 10 -45.50 3.87 -31.45
C PHE A 10 -44.38 2.92 -31.88
N ALA A 11 -43.52 3.37 -32.80
CA ALA A 11 -42.24 2.73 -33.05
C ALA A 11 -41.32 3.05 -31.86
N GLY A 12 -41.32 2.17 -30.85
CA GLY A 12 -40.35 2.19 -29.76
C GLY A 12 -38.96 1.93 -30.31
N LEU A 13 -38.23 3.02 -30.59
CA LEU A 13 -36.81 2.98 -30.90
C LEU A 13 -36.09 2.58 -29.60
N TRP A 14 -35.87 1.29 -29.42
CA TRP A 14 -34.93 0.76 -28.45
C TRP A 14 -33.52 1.25 -28.86
N LEU A 15 -33.14 2.41 -28.34
CA LEU A 15 -31.76 2.85 -28.26
C LEU A 15 -31.05 1.88 -27.31
N VAL A 16 -30.63 0.73 -27.84
CA VAL A 16 -29.58 -0.07 -27.24
C VAL A 16 -28.33 0.79 -27.31
N LEU A 17 -28.13 1.61 -26.28
CA LEU A 17 -26.83 2.19 -25.97
C LEU A 17 -25.91 1.00 -25.72
N PHE A 18 -25.26 0.52 -26.78
CA PHE A 18 -24.05 -0.26 -26.64
C PHE A 18 -23.12 0.60 -25.80
N ARG A 19 -23.02 0.27 -24.51
CA ARG A 19 -21.90 0.70 -23.69
C ARG A 19 -20.69 0.07 -24.36
N LEU A 20 -20.04 0.82 -25.25
CA LEU A 20 -18.68 0.52 -25.64
C LEU A 20 -17.91 0.34 -24.33
N PRO A 21 -17.20 -0.78 -24.13
CA PRO A 21 -16.37 -0.92 -22.96
C PRO A 21 -15.48 0.31 -22.90
N LEU A 22 -15.59 1.08 -21.81
CA LEU A 22 -14.72 2.22 -21.57
C LEU A 22 -13.30 1.68 -21.77
N LEU A 23 -12.61 2.26 -22.76
CA LEU A 23 -11.25 1.89 -23.07
C LEU A 23 -10.42 2.41 -21.90
N VAL A 24 -10.28 1.58 -20.88
CA VAL A 24 -9.48 1.89 -19.70
C VAL A 24 -8.11 2.29 -20.23
N LYS A 25 -7.59 3.45 -19.83
CA LYS A 25 -6.24 3.92 -20.22
C LYS A 25 -5.10 3.04 -19.66
N ALA A 26 -5.41 1.82 -19.25
CA ALA A 26 -4.49 0.80 -18.84
C ALA A 26 -3.56 0.44 -19.99
N GLN A 27 -2.26 0.67 -19.80
CA GLN A 27 -1.28 0.21 -20.76
C GLN A 27 -0.91 -1.25 -20.52
N ILE A 28 -0.84 -1.99 -21.64
CA ILE A 28 -0.23 -3.31 -21.69
C ILE A 28 1.28 -3.09 -21.53
N THR A 29 1.90 -3.88 -20.67
CA THR A 29 3.33 -3.75 -20.35
C THR A 29 4.19 -4.00 -21.59
N ASP A 30 5.06 -3.05 -21.95
CA ASP A 30 6.00 -3.19 -23.07
C ASP A 30 7.28 -3.93 -22.64
N THR A 31 7.98 -4.53 -23.61
CA THR A 31 9.28 -5.21 -23.47
C THR A 31 10.39 -4.29 -22.98
N CYS A 32 10.30 -2.99 -23.25
CA CYS A 32 11.26 -1.99 -22.79
C CYS A 32 10.98 -1.49 -21.36
N TRP A 33 9.91 -1.96 -20.71
CA TRP A 33 9.64 -1.57 -19.33
C TRP A 33 10.52 -2.38 -18.40
N CYS A 34 11.14 -1.68 -17.46
CA CYS A 34 12.04 -2.33 -16.50
C CYS A 34 11.72 -1.88 -15.08
N ILE A 35 12.13 -2.69 -14.11
CA ILE A 35 11.99 -2.41 -12.68
C ILE A 35 13.37 -1.96 -12.20
N PRO A 36 13.57 -0.68 -11.84
CA PRO A 36 14.80 -0.26 -11.17
C PRO A 36 14.91 -1.02 -9.85
N LYS A 37 16.08 -1.59 -9.56
CA LYS A 37 16.29 -2.40 -8.37
C LYS A 37 16.88 -1.60 -7.21
N TYR A 38 17.57 -0.50 -7.48
CA TYR A 38 18.36 0.21 -6.46
C TYR A 38 18.20 1.73 -6.53
N TYR A 39 18.01 2.34 -5.36
CA TYR A 39 18.19 3.77 -5.12
C TYR A 39 19.64 4.11 -4.70
N PRO A 40 20.43 4.84 -5.50
CA PRO A 40 21.63 5.51 -5.00
C PRO A 40 21.22 6.85 -4.35
N PRO A 41 21.60 7.15 -3.09
CA PRO A 41 22.64 6.50 -2.28
C PRO A 41 22.14 5.60 -1.12
N ASN A 42 20.82 5.41 -0.96
CA ASN A 42 20.24 4.88 0.27
C ASN A 42 19.75 3.41 0.20
N GLY A 43 19.81 2.76 -0.96
CA GLY A 43 19.46 1.34 -1.10
C GLY A 43 17.96 1.01 -1.03
N GLU A 44 17.08 1.98 -1.25
CA GLU A 44 15.64 1.74 -1.34
C GLU A 44 15.31 0.87 -2.56
N PHE A 45 14.59 -0.22 -2.32
CA PHE A 45 14.18 -1.19 -3.34
C PHE A 45 12.85 -0.76 -3.97
N PHE A 46 12.77 -0.75 -5.31
CA PHE A 46 11.47 -0.78 -5.99
C PHE A 46 11.03 -2.24 -6.13
N ASN A 47 9.74 -2.48 -5.90
CA ASN A 47 9.12 -3.79 -6.08
C ASN A 47 8.56 -3.93 -7.50
N GLU A 48 8.01 -5.12 -7.81
CA GLU A 48 7.40 -5.42 -9.11
C GLU A 48 6.24 -4.50 -9.50
N HIS A 49 5.69 -3.71 -8.58
CA HIS A 49 4.57 -2.82 -8.84
C HIS A 49 4.97 -1.46 -9.41
N PHE A 50 6.28 -1.22 -9.54
CA PHE A 50 6.84 -0.04 -10.19
C PHE A 50 7.51 -0.45 -11.50
N LYS A 51 7.27 0.31 -12.56
CA LYS A 51 7.94 0.15 -13.85
C LYS A 51 8.38 1.50 -14.37
N TYR A 52 9.56 1.52 -14.96
CA TYR A 52 10.08 2.65 -15.70
C TYR A 52 10.11 2.33 -17.19
N ASP A 53 9.55 3.24 -17.98
CA ASP A 53 9.53 3.13 -19.43
C ASP A 53 10.85 3.64 -20.03
N THR A 54 11.68 2.69 -20.45
CA THR A 54 12.96 2.97 -21.11
C THR A 54 12.86 3.10 -22.62
N CYS A 55 11.67 2.97 -23.21
CA CYS A 55 11.51 3.13 -24.66
C CYS A 55 11.98 4.52 -25.11
N ASN A 56 12.82 4.54 -26.14
CA ASN A 56 13.31 5.78 -26.77
C ASN A 56 14.02 6.74 -25.80
N VAL A 57 14.65 6.23 -24.75
CA VAL A 57 15.47 7.05 -23.85
C VAL A 57 16.84 7.31 -24.49
N GLU A 58 17.21 8.58 -24.63
CA GLU A 58 18.58 8.98 -24.96
C GLU A 58 19.48 8.44 -23.83
N PHE A 59 20.56 7.72 -24.15
CA PHE A 59 21.40 6.97 -23.20
C PHE A 59 20.85 5.61 -22.74
N ALA A 60 20.64 4.70 -23.69
CA ALA A 60 20.51 3.28 -23.39
C ALA A 60 21.74 2.78 -22.59
N SER A 61 21.56 2.54 -21.30
CA SER A 61 22.54 1.87 -20.45
C SER A 61 22.21 0.37 -20.40
N SER A 62 23.18 -0.46 -20.04
CA SER A 62 22.98 -1.90 -19.86
C SER A 62 22.13 -2.24 -18.62
N SER A 63 21.85 -1.28 -17.73
CA SER A 63 21.03 -1.51 -16.54
C SER A 63 19.87 -0.53 -16.40
N CYS A 64 18.71 -1.08 -16.01
CA CYS A 64 17.48 -0.32 -15.75
C CYS A 64 17.69 0.83 -14.76
N ASP A 65 18.44 0.56 -13.68
CA ASP A 65 18.78 1.56 -12.66
C ASP A 65 19.45 2.77 -13.28
N SER A 66 20.49 2.55 -14.09
CA SER A 66 21.23 3.66 -14.69
C SER A 66 20.35 4.51 -15.60
N VAL A 67 19.49 3.87 -16.41
CA VAL A 67 18.57 4.58 -17.31
C VAL A 67 17.57 5.40 -16.50
N TYR A 68 17.00 4.83 -15.45
CA TYR A 68 16.07 5.52 -14.55
C TYR A 68 16.72 6.76 -13.90
N TRP A 69 17.87 6.58 -13.24
CA TRP A 69 18.52 7.66 -12.48
C TRP A 69 19.05 8.79 -13.35
N LEU A 70 19.58 8.47 -14.54
CA LEU A 70 20.06 9.48 -15.46
C LEU A 70 18.92 10.37 -15.98
N ASN A 71 17.69 9.86 -16.03
CA ASN A 71 16.57 10.56 -16.67
C ASN A 71 15.57 11.16 -15.67
N MET A 72 15.42 10.60 -14.47
CA MET A 72 14.46 11.09 -13.47
C MET A 72 14.72 12.56 -13.05
N ASN A 73 16.00 12.94 -12.92
CA ASN A 73 16.40 14.28 -12.45
C ASN A 73 16.63 15.29 -13.58
N ARG A 74 16.63 14.86 -14.85
CA ARG A 74 17.07 15.71 -15.96
C ARG A 74 15.93 16.34 -16.73
N THR A 75 14.75 15.74 -16.72
CA THR A 75 13.63 16.19 -17.55
C THR A 75 12.30 16.01 -16.81
N THR A 76 11.31 16.85 -17.14
CA THR A 76 9.90 16.57 -16.82
C THR A 76 9.44 15.23 -17.42
N ASP A 77 10.11 14.79 -18.50
CA ASP A 77 9.90 13.52 -19.19
C ASP A 77 10.23 12.30 -18.31
N GLY A 78 11.22 12.40 -17.41
CA GLY A 78 11.58 11.32 -16.49
C GLY A 78 10.43 10.88 -15.58
N ARG A 79 9.61 11.83 -15.09
CA ARG A 79 8.44 11.49 -14.26
C ARG A 79 7.28 10.94 -15.09
N ASN A 80 7.16 11.34 -16.35
CA ASN A 80 6.12 10.83 -17.27
C ASN A 80 6.37 9.38 -17.72
N ARG A 81 7.55 8.84 -17.43
CA ARG A 81 7.96 7.47 -17.75
C ARG A 81 7.79 6.51 -16.57
N ILE A 82 7.26 7.00 -15.46
CA ILE A 82 7.00 6.20 -14.26
C ILE A 82 5.61 5.62 -14.34
N TYR A 83 5.54 4.30 -14.28
CA TYR A 83 4.31 3.53 -14.26
C TYR A 83 4.19 2.79 -12.94
N ALA A 84 3.05 2.91 -12.29
CA ALA A 84 2.81 2.20 -11.04
C ALA A 84 1.47 1.47 -11.09
N LYS A 85 1.46 0.24 -10.59
CA LYS A 85 0.25 -0.54 -10.34
C LYS A 85 -0.19 -0.45 -8.87
N HIS A 86 0.59 0.15 -7.96
CA HIS A 86 0.28 0.20 -6.51
C HIS A 86 0.63 1.53 -5.80
N GLU A 87 -0.01 1.67 -4.64
CA GLU A 87 0.13 2.61 -3.51
C GLU A 87 0.36 4.09 -3.83
N TRP A 88 -0.72 4.74 -4.24
CA TRP A 88 -0.85 6.20 -4.19
C TRP A 88 -1.26 6.61 -2.78
N LEU A 89 -0.60 7.63 -2.23
CA LEU A 89 -1.05 8.25 -1.00
C LEU A 89 -1.91 9.45 -1.34
N VAL A 90 -3.21 9.36 -1.07
CA VAL A 90 -4.16 10.45 -1.26
C VAL A 90 -4.65 10.88 0.11
N TRP A 91 -4.57 12.17 0.42
CA TRP A 91 -5.17 12.72 1.63
C TRP A 91 -6.08 13.89 1.33
N PHE A 92 -7.11 14.05 2.15
CA PHE A 92 -8.08 15.13 2.00
C PHE A 92 -7.97 16.10 3.19
N ASP A 93 -7.89 17.39 2.90
CA ASP A 93 -7.87 18.49 3.88
C ASP A 93 -9.27 18.76 4.47
N VAL A 94 -10.23 17.90 4.18
CA VAL A 94 -11.60 17.91 4.69
C VAL A 94 -12.03 16.49 5.06
N LYS A 95 -13.06 16.39 5.90
CA LYS A 95 -13.65 15.10 6.31
C LYS A 95 -14.58 14.56 5.22
N ALA A 96 -14.01 14.21 4.07
CA ALA A 96 -14.75 13.74 2.90
C ALA A 96 -15.42 12.36 3.12
N PHE A 97 -14.83 11.52 3.97
CA PHE A 97 -15.32 10.18 4.28
C PHE A 97 -15.83 10.13 5.73
N PRO A 98 -17.17 10.11 5.95
CA PRO A 98 -17.79 10.15 7.27
C PRO A 98 -17.78 8.75 7.93
N LEU A 99 -16.59 8.19 8.11
CA LEU A 99 -16.40 6.87 8.72
C LEU A 99 -16.54 6.95 10.25
N PRO A 100 -17.09 5.94 10.92
CA PRO A 100 -17.02 5.86 12.38
C PRO A 100 -15.58 5.58 12.85
N TYR A 101 -15.38 5.57 14.18
CA TYR A 101 -14.11 5.15 14.78
C TYR A 101 -13.92 3.64 14.62
N TYR A 102 -12.69 3.23 14.34
CA TYR A 102 -12.28 1.83 14.33
C TYR A 102 -10.90 1.67 15.01
N PRO A 103 -10.59 0.49 15.57
CA PRO A 103 -9.25 0.23 16.10
C PRO A 103 -8.13 0.44 15.06
N PRO A 104 -6.91 0.86 15.47
CA PRO A 104 -5.80 1.16 14.55
C PRO A 104 -5.46 0.05 13.54
N ASP A 105 -5.62 -1.21 13.92
CA ASP A 105 -5.30 -2.37 13.08
C ASP A 105 -6.44 -2.79 12.14
N THR A 106 -7.52 -2.00 12.07
CA THR A 106 -8.67 -2.31 11.23
C THR A 106 -8.42 -1.95 9.77
N LEU A 107 -8.54 -2.93 8.88
CA LEU A 107 -8.52 -2.68 7.44
C LEU A 107 -9.88 -2.12 6.99
N ILE A 108 -9.92 -0.86 6.59
CA ILE A 108 -11.12 -0.23 6.04
C ILE A 108 -10.90 0.05 4.55
N GLU A 109 -11.66 -0.66 3.73
CA GLU A 109 -11.75 -0.41 2.30
C GLU A 109 -12.93 0.53 2.02
N VAL A 110 -12.67 1.58 1.24
CA VAL A 110 -13.66 2.54 0.79
C VAL A 110 -13.56 2.74 -0.72
N THR A 111 -14.63 3.28 -1.29
CA THR A 111 -14.76 3.67 -2.68
C THR A 111 -15.29 5.10 -2.77
N TRP A 112 -15.38 5.66 -3.98
CA TRP A 112 -16.03 6.97 -4.18
C TRP A 112 -17.49 6.99 -3.67
N ARG A 113 -18.14 5.83 -3.52
CA ARG A 113 -19.52 5.73 -3.03
C ARG A 113 -19.64 6.14 -1.56
N ASP A 114 -18.57 5.99 -0.80
CA ASP A 114 -18.49 6.25 0.64
C ASP A 114 -18.17 7.72 0.98
N VAL A 115 -17.94 8.55 -0.03
CA VAL A 115 -17.80 10.00 0.14
C VAL A 115 -19.13 10.61 0.56
N ASP A 116 -19.08 11.53 1.52
CA ASP A 116 -20.22 12.37 1.90
C ASP A 116 -20.65 13.25 0.72
N SER A 117 -21.62 12.76 -0.04
CA SER A 117 -22.12 13.44 -1.23
C SER A 117 -22.97 14.66 -0.95
N ILE A 118 -23.39 14.87 0.30
CA ILE A 118 -24.15 16.06 0.67
C ILE A 118 -23.19 17.24 0.79
N ASN A 119 -22.06 17.04 1.46
CA ASN A 119 -21.09 18.10 1.73
C ASN A 119 -19.97 18.20 0.68
N TYR A 120 -19.63 17.09 0.01
CA TYR A 120 -18.51 17.03 -0.95
C TYR A 120 -18.86 16.31 -2.27
N PRO A 121 -19.90 16.77 -3.00
CA PRO A 121 -20.28 16.16 -4.28
C PRO A 121 -19.15 16.18 -5.33
N GLU A 122 -18.33 17.23 -5.33
CA GLU A 122 -17.21 17.42 -6.27
C GLU A 122 -16.09 16.37 -6.08
N ILE A 123 -15.79 16.01 -4.81
CA ILE A 123 -14.83 14.95 -4.49
C ILE A 123 -15.36 13.61 -5.00
N LYS A 124 -16.64 13.33 -4.71
CA LYS A 124 -17.30 12.09 -5.14
C LYS A 124 -17.31 11.94 -6.66
N ASP A 125 -17.70 12.99 -7.37
CA ASP A 125 -17.77 12.98 -8.82
C ASP A 125 -16.37 12.84 -9.45
N SER A 126 -15.36 13.52 -8.90
CA SER A 126 -13.97 13.40 -9.37
C SER A 126 -13.41 12.00 -9.17
N LEU A 127 -13.59 11.39 -7.99
CA LEU A 127 -13.15 10.01 -7.74
C LEU A 127 -13.88 9.00 -8.63
N ARG A 128 -15.18 9.22 -8.90
CA ARG A 128 -15.95 8.42 -9.86
C ARG A 128 -15.40 8.58 -11.29
N MET A 129 -14.99 9.79 -11.69
CA MET A 129 -14.35 10.01 -12.99
C MET A 129 -13.00 9.30 -13.11
N ILE A 130 -12.19 9.31 -12.05
CA ILE A 130 -10.93 8.54 -11.99
C ILE A 130 -11.20 7.04 -12.14
N GLU A 131 -12.18 6.49 -11.42
CA GLU A 131 -12.58 5.08 -11.57
C GLU A 131 -13.03 4.75 -13.00
N ASN A 132 -13.81 5.64 -13.64
CA ASN A 132 -14.26 5.45 -15.02
C ASN A 132 -13.12 5.51 -16.05
N GLU A 133 -12.10 6.34 -15.82
CA GLU A 133 -10.98 6.55 -16.75
C GLU A 133 -9.91 5.47 -16.62
N TYR A 134 -9.59 5.07 -15.39
CA TYR A 134 -8.45 4.20 -15.06
C TYR A 134 -8.85 2.81 -14.55
N GLY A 135 -10.15 2.55 -14.42
CA GLY A 135 -10.69 1.29 -13.93
C GLY A 135 -10.91 1.29 -12.42
N ASN A 136 -11.37 0.16 -11.91
CA ASN A 136 -11.64 -0.01 -10.48
C ASN A 136 -10.41 0.37 -9.66
N ASN A 137 -10.65 1.15 -8.62
CA ASN A 137 -9.64 1.45 -7.62
C ASN A 137 -10.11 1.00 -6.24
N LYS A 138 -9.15 0.58 -5.44
CA LYS A 138 -9.35 0.22 -4.04
C LYS A 138 -8.69 1.29 -3.19
N MET A 139 -9.42 1.86 -2.24
CA MET A 139 -8.86 2.83 -1.30
C MET A 139 -8.88 2.24 0.11
N ILE A 140 -7.72 2.17 0.76
CA ILE A 140 -7.57 1.66 2.13
C ILE A 140 -7.21 2.82 3.05
N LYS A 141 -8.02 3.04 4.09
CA LYS A 141 -7.75 4.09 5.08
C LYS A 141 -6.51 3.73 5.90
N LEU A 142 -5.57 4.68 6.05
CA LEU A 142 -4.33 4.44 6.81
C LEU A 142 -4.47 4.59 8.32
N HIS A 143 -5.34 5.49 8.78
CA HIS A 143 -5.54 5.79 10.19
C HIS A 143 -7.02 5.58 10.54
N PRO A 144 -7.49 4.33 10.66
CA PRO A 144 -8.89 4.01 10.88
C PRO A 144 -9.43 4.55 12.21
N ASP A 145 -8.52 4.79 13.16
CA ASP A 145 -8.73 5.37 14.48
C ASP A 145 -8.87 6.91 14.47
N LEU A 146 -8.47 7.56 13.37
CA LEU A 146 -8.52 9.01 13.20
C LEU A 146 -9.68 9.41 12.29
N ASN A 147 -10.33 10.55 12.59
CA ASN A 147 -11.49 11.03 11.84
C ASN A 147 -11.55 12.55 11.67
N GLN A 148 -10.37 13.17 11.69
CA GLN A 148 -10.13 14.58 11.43
C GLN A 148 -9.56 14.79 10.02
N PRO A 149 -9.67 16.00 9.45
CA PRO A 149 -9.00 16.36 8.20
C PRO A 149 -7.49 16.07 8.18
N GLY A 150 -6.91 15.93 6.97
CA GLY A 150 -5.50 15.61 6.79
C GLY A 150 -5.22 14.14 7.13
N SER A 151 -4.46 13.88 8.20
CA SER A 151 -4.01 12.52 8.55
C SER A 151 -5.13 11.51 8.80
N GLY A 152 -6.29 11.95 9.32
CA GLY A 152 -7.46 11.09 9.50
C GLY A 152 -8.26 10.83 8.23
N GLN A 153 -7.85 11.42 7.10
CA GLN A 153 -8.45 11.28 5.78
C GLN A 153 -7.38 10.92 4.74
N THR A 154 -6.40 10.12 5.15
CA THR A 154 -5.35 9.58 4.28
C THR A 154 -5.66 8.15 3.87
N PHE A 155 -5.51 7.88 2.58
CA PHE A 155 -5.84 6.62 1.93
C PHE A 155 -4.69 6.14 1.06
N ARG A 156 -4.47 4.82 1.08
CA ARG A 156 -3.69 4.11 0.06
C ARG A 156 -4.61 3.74 -1.08
N VAL A 157 -4.30 4.16 -2.30
CA VAL A 157 -5.10 3.85 -3.48
C VAL A 157 -4.36 2.88 -4.40
N PHE A 158 -5.09 1.85 -4.83
CA PHE A 158 -4.61 0.75 -5.67
C PHE A 158 -5.41 0.71 -6.96
N PHE A 159 -4.75 0.40 -8.06
CA PHE A 159 -5.36 0.22 -9.37
C PHE A 159 -4.98 -1.16 -9.91
N ASP A 160 -5.88 -1.77 -10.68
CA ASP A 160 -5.60 -3.09 -11.28
C ASP A 160 -4.55 -3.03 -12.40
N ASN A 161 -4.26 -1.84 -12.94
CA ASN A 161 -3.42 -1.61 -14.09
C ASN A 161 -2.25 -0.67 -13.78
N TYR A 162 -1.19 -0.72 -14.60
CA TYR A 162 -0.11 0.26 -14.55
C TYR A 162 -0.57 1.59 -15.14
N LEU A 163 -0.44 2.66 -14.36
CA LEU A 163 -0.83 4.01 -14.74
C LEU A 163 0.39 4.94 -14.74
N ILE A 164 0.40 5.90 -15.66
CA ILE A 164 1.41 6.96 -15.70
C ILE A 164 1.28 7.80 -14.44
N GLY A 165 2.34 7.85 -13.66
CA GLY A 165 2.28 8.40 -12.33
C GLY A 165 1.91 9.88 -12.29
N VAL A 166 2.53 10.68 -13.15
CA VAL A 166 2.26 12.12 -13.24
C VAL A 166 0.83 12.41 -13.69
N GLU A 167 0.27 11.62 -14.61
CA GLU A 167 -1.12 11.84 -15.05
C GLU A 167 -2.10 11.65 -13.89
N LEU A 168 -1.91 10.57 -13.13
CA LEU A 168 -2.76 10.27 -12.00
C LEU A 168 -2.58 11.28 -10.86
N GLU A 169 -1.35 11.67 -10.56
CA GLU A 169 -1.04 12.73 -9.59
C GLU A 169 -1.76 14.03 -9.95
N ASN A 170 -1.67 14.47 -11.21
CA ASN A 170 -2.35 15.68 -11.69
C ASN A 170 -3.88 15.57 -11.55
N LYS A 171 -4.45 14.38 -11.78
CA LYS A 171 -5.90 14.15 -11.63
C LYS A 171 -6.35 14.27 -10.18
N TYR A 172 -5.60 13.68 -9.24
CA TYR A 172 -5.94 13.81 -7.82
C TYR A 172 -5.70 15.23 -7.30
N ASN A 173 -4.61 15.90 -7.70
CA ASN A 173 -4.33 17.28 -7.30
C ASN A 173 -5.34 18.30 -7.88
N ALA A 174 -6.11 17.90 -8.90
CA ALA A 174 -7.22 18.69 -9.41
C ALA A 174 -8.52 18.54 -8.61
N ILE A 175 -8.60 17.55 -7.69
CA ILE A 175 -9.78 17.38 -6.84
C ILE A 175 -9.73 18.42 -5.71
N PRO A 176 -10.81 19.18 -5.48
CA PRO A 176 -10.87 20.14 -4.38
C PRO A 176 -10.53 19.47 -3.03
N PHE A 177 -9.66 20.13 -2.25
CA PHE A 177 -9.20 19.67 -0.94
C PHE A 177 -8.42 18.34 -0.93
N ALA A 178 -8.17 17.73 -2.08
CA ALA A 178 -7.33 16.56 -2.16
C ALA A 178 -5.90 16.98 -2.46
N ASN A 179 -4.98 16.28 -1.83
CA ASN A 179 -3.59 16.30 -2.19
C ASN A 179 -3.14 14.85 -2.43
N CYS A 180 -2.29 14.67 -3.42
CA CYS A 180 -1.76 13.37 -3.76
C CYS A 180 -0.24 13.40 -3.73
N GLY A 181 0.32 12.37 -3.14
CA GLY A 181 1.73 12.07 -3.22
C GLY A 181 1.89 10.68 -3.79
N PHE A 182 2.70 10.57 -4.85
CA PHE A 182 3.21 9.27 -5.23
C PHE A 182 4.17 8.78 -4.14
N LYS A 183 3.89 7.60 -3.59
CA LYS A 183 4.83 6.91 -2.71
C LYS A 183 5.37 5.69 -3.42
N ALA A 184 6.47 5.89 -4.14
CA ALA A 184 7.42 4.80 -4.37
C ALA A 184 8.14 4.53 -3.04
N GLY A 185 7.47 3.84 -2.14
CA GLY A 185 8.10 3.27 -0.96
C GLY A 185 8.43 1.82 -1.24
N ARG A 186 9.45 1.30 -0.55
CA ARG A 186 9.50 -0.13 -0.25
C ARG A 186 8.09 -0.49 0.22
N LEU A 187 7.46 -1.52 -0.37
CA LEU A 187 6.59 -2.34 0.45
C LEU A 187 7.57 -2.91 1.47
N ASP A 188 7.80 -2.15 2.54
CA ASP A 188 7.99 -2.77 3.82
C ASP A 188 6.66 -3.54 3.97
N ILE A 189 6.66 -4.76 3.42
CA ILE A 189 6.44 -5.89 4.28
C ILE A 189 7.43 -5.59 5.39
N ASP A 190 6.99 -4.81 6.38
CA ASP A 190 7.63 -4.77 7.66
C ASP A 190 7.73 -6.26 7.90
N ASN A 191 8.95 -6.80 7.79
CA ASN A 191 9.21 -8.05 8.44
C ASN A 191 8.61 -7.82 9.82
N ILE A 192 7.89 -8.80 10.34
CA ILE A 192 7.30 -8.72 11.68
C ILE A 192 8.33 -8.32 12.77
N ASP A 193 9.60 -8.19 12.39
CA ASP A 193 10.71 -7.57 13.07
C ASP A 193 10.67 -6.04 13.33
N ASP A 194 9.87 -5.19 12.67
CA ASP A 194 10.08 -3.72 12.77
C ASP A 194 8.88 -2.82 13.11
N PHE A 195 7.90 -3.35 13.85
CA PHE A 195 6.99 -2.46 14.62
C PHE A 195 7.72 -1.86 15.84
N SER A 196 8.62 -0.91 15.60
CA SER A 196 9.16 -0.03 16.64
C SER A 196 8.95 1.44 16.26
N LYS A 197 7.68 1.82 16.05
CA LYS A 197 7.33 3.25 16.10
C LYS A 197 7.54 3.77 17.53
N GLY A 198 8.67 4.42 17.75
CA GLY A 198 8.76 5.55 18.68
C GLY A 198 9.23 5.31 20.11
N HIS A 199 9.77 4.15 20.48
CA HIS A 199 10.43 3.98 21.79
C HIS A 199 11.70 3.14 21.67
N ASN A 200 12.82 3.68 22.19
CA ASN A 200 14.14 3.05 22.34
C ASN A 200 14.11 1.80 23.23
N THR A 201 13.44 0.75 22.79
CA THR A 201 13.63 -0.59 23.34
C THR A 201 14.26 -1.43 22.26
N GLU A 202 15.56 -1.24 22.05
CA GLU A 202 16.39 -2.11 21.24
C GLU A 202 16.38 -3.49 21.91
N ILE A 203 15.53 -4.38 21.40
CA ILE A 203 15.50 -5.80 21.73
C ILE A 203 16.09 -6.52 20.53
N ASN A 204 17.24 -7.15 20.71
CA ASN A 204 17.90 -7.94 19.68
C ASN A 204 17.85 -9.42 20.06
N ILE A 205 17.64 -10.29 19.08
CA ILE A 205 17.62 -11.74 19.29
C ILE A 205 18.67 -12.42 18.41
N SER A 206 19.36 -13.41 18.96
CA SER A 206 20.40 -14.16 18.26
C SER A 206 20.58 -15.57 18.86
N PRO A 207 21.10 -16.56 18.11
CA PRO A 207 21.24 -16.56 16.66
C PRO A 207 19.86 -16.61 15.97
N ASN A 208 19.81 -16.26 14.69
CA ASN A 208 18.64 -16.46 13.84
C ASN A 208 19.11 -16.82 12.42
N PRO A 209 18.96 -18.06 11.94
CA PRO A 209 18.22 -19.17 12.56
C PRO A 209 18.83 -19.68 13.88
N ALA A 210 17.97 -20.20 14.76
CA ALA A 210 18.33 -20.77 16.06
C ALA A 210 18.06 -22.28 16.10
N ASN A 211 18.84 -23.02 16.88
CA ASN A 211 18.71 -24.49 16.98
C ASN A 211 18.25 -24.90 18.38
N ASP A 212 19.10 -24.63 19.38
CA ASP A 212 18.87 -25.06 20.77
C ASP A 212 18.48 -23.91 21.69
N TYR A 213 19.06 -22.73 21.48
CA TYR A 213 18.92 -21.59 22.36
C TYR A 213 18.73 -20.30 21.56
N LEU A 214 18.00 -19.36 22.17
CA LEU A 214 17.85 -17.99 21.71
C LEU A 214 18.34 -17.05 22.82
N TYR A 215 19.25 -16.15 22.49
CA TYR A 215 19.72 -15.06 23.33
C TYR A 215 18.89 -13.82 23.02
N ILE A 216 18.40 -13.17 24.07
CA ILE A 216 17.70 -11.89 23.99
C ILE A 216 18.58 -10.84 24.64
N HIS A 217 18.96 -9.83 23.85
CA HIS A 217 19.69 -8.66 24.30
C HIS A 217 18.71 -7.51 24.47
N LYS A 218 18.66 -6.91 25.66
CA LYS A 218 17.74 -5.81 26.02
C LYS A 218 18.56 -4.64 26.56
N GLN A 219 18.34 -3.44 26.04
CA GLN A 219 18.98 -2.23 26.60
C GLN A 219 18.28 -1.67 27.85
N ASN A 220 17.04 -2.08 28.15
CA ASN A 220 16.27 -1.57 29.28
C ASN A 220 15.69 -2.73 30.11
N ASN A 221 15.84 -2.64 31.43
CA ASN A 221 15.39 -3.63 32.42
C ASN A 221 13.88 -3.56 32.71
N ASN A 222 13.06 -3.53 31.67
CA ASN A 222 11.61 -3.61 31.85
C ASN A 222 11.20 -5.06 32.13
N HIS A 223 10.47 -5.27 33.23
CA HIS A 223 9.98 -6.56 33.72
C HIS A 223 8.85 -7.19 32.88
N ASN A 224 8.90 -7.05 31.57
CA ASN A 224 7.87 -7.63 30.70
C ASN A 224 8.16 -9.10 30.46
N ASN A 225 7.15 -9.96 30.67
CA ASN A 225 7.26 -11.37 30.31
C ASN A 225 7.59 -11.54 28.82
N ILE A 226 8.42 -12.53 28.53
CA ILE A 226 8.75 -12.95 27.17
C ILE A 226 7.76 -14.04 26.78
N ILE A 227 7.08 -13.82 25.66
CA ILE A 227 6.08 -14.75 25.13
C ILE A 227 6.56 -15.23 23.76
N ILE A 228 6.65 -16.53 23.54
CA ILE A 228 6.93 -17.10 22.21
C ILE A 228 5.66 -17.75 21.68
N THR A 229 5.30 -17.38 20.45
CA THR A 229 4.10 -17.87 19.76
C THR A 229 4.43 -18.51 18.41
N SER A 230 3.57 -19.41 17.97
CA SER A 230 3.59 -19.97 16.61
C SER A 230 3.05 -18.96 15.57
N VAL A 231 3.13 -19.31 14.29
CA VAL A 231 2.52 -18.51 13.20
C VAL A 231 1.00 -18.38 13.27
N THR A 232 0.32 -19.27 14.03
CA THR A 232 -1.12 -19.20 14.26
C THR A 232 -1.49 -18.41 15.51
N GLY A 233 -0.50 -17.90 16.25
CA GLY A 233 -0.70 -17.14 17.49
C GLY A 233 -0.83 -18.00 18.75
N GLU A 234 -0.63 -19.32 18.66
CA GLU A 234 -0.60 -20.20 19.82
C GLU A 234 0.60 -19.87 20.71
N VAL A 235 0.38 -19.70 22.03
CA VAL A 235 1.44 -19.47 23.01
C VAL A 235 2.14 -20.77 23.35
N LEU A 236 3.42 -20.87 23.00
CA LEU A 236 4.23 -22.07 23.20
C LEU A 236 5.13 -21.97 24.43
N LEU A 237 5.64 -20.77 24.73
CA LEU A 237 6.47 -20.51 25.92
C LEU A 237 6.08 -19.16 26.53
N THR A 238 6.03 -19.11 27.86
CA THR A 238 5.95 -17.87 28.65
C THR A 238 7.09 -17.91 29.66
N ILE A 239 7.95 -16.89 29.60
CA ILE A 239 9.18 -16.84 30.37
C ILE A 239 9.19 -15.52 31.13
N GLU A 240 9.41 -15.58 32.43
CA GLU A 240 9.61 -14.38 33.24
C GLU A 240 10.92 -13.72 32.84
N SER A 241 10.87 -12.42 32.55
CA SER A 241 12.08 -11.66 32.24
C SER A 241 12.88 -11.45 33.51
N ASN A 242 14.16 -11.78 33.47
CA ASN A 242 15.11 -11.34 34.48
C ASN A 242 15.58 -9.89 34.17
N ASN A 243 16.23 -9.25 35.14
CA ASN A 243 16.82 -7.91 34.99
C ASN A 243 18.20 -7.94 34.33
N GLU A 244 18.50 -8.99 33.57
CA GLU A 244 19.76 -9.14 32.88
C GLU A 244 19.66 -8.54 31.47
N GLU A 245 20.73 -7.87 31.04
CA GLU A 245 20.85 -7.30 29.70
C GLU A 245 20.83 -8.40 28.63
N GLU A 246 21.30 -9.60 28.96
CA GLU A 246 21.25 -10.79 28.12
C GLU A 246 20.49 -11.91 28.84
N GLN A 247 19.47 -12.47 28.18
CA GLN A 247 18.73 -13.62 28.70
C GLN A 247 18.76 -14.77 27.70
N LYS A 248 19.19 -15.95 28.15
CA LYS A 248 19.23 -17.18 27.35
C LYS A 248 17.94 -17.99 27.53
N ILE A 249 17.28 -18.33 26.43
CA ILE A 249 16.08 -19.15 26.39
C ILE A 249 16.40 -20.50 25.74
N ASN A 250 15.95 -21.59 26.37
CA ASN A 250 15.96 -22.92 25.76
C ASN A 250 14.74 -23.08 24.83
N ILE A 251 15.00 -23.39 23.55
CA ILE A 251 13.99 -23.62 22.51
C ILE A 251 14.06 -25.04 21.91
N GLN A 252 14.77 -25.97 22.56
CA GLN A 252 14.94 -27.36 22.10
C GLN A 252 13.64 -28.17 22.01
N ASN A 253 12.53 -27.66 22.55
CA ASN A 253 11.23 -28.29 22.43
C ASN A 253 10.38 -27.71 21.28
N LEU A 254 10.85 -26.66 20.59
CA LEU A 254 10.16 -26.07 19.44
C LEU A 254 10.55 -26.78 18.14
N SER A 255 9.58 -27.31 17.40
CA SER A 255 9.79 -27.90 16.07
C SER A 255 10.44 -26.91 15.09
N PRO A 256 11.15 -27.35 14.03
CA PRO A 256 11.61 -26.44 12.99
C PRO A 256 10.46 -25.61 12.39
N GLY A 257 10.65 -24.30 12.24
CA GLY A 257 9.58 -23.40 11.82
C GLY A 257 9.84 -21.93 12.12
N ILE A 258 8.82 -21.10 11.85
CA ILE A 258 8.82 -19.66 12.11
C ILE A 258 8.09 -19.39 13.43
N TYR A 259 8.66 -18.52 14.26
CA TYR A 259 8.11 -18.16 15.56
C TYR A 259 8.20 -16.66 15.80
N PHE A 260 7.35 -16.18 16.71
CA PHE A 260 7.33 -14.78 17.14
C PHE A 260 7.58 -14.68 18.63
N LEU A 261 8.59 -13.90 18.99
CA LEU A 261 8.93 -13.53 20.35
C LEU A 261 8.35 -12.14 20.64
N ARG A 262 7.65 -12.00 21.76
CA ARG A 262 7.03 -10.75 22.20
C ARG A 262 7.48 -10.37 23.61
N ILE A 263 7.84 -9.10 23.78
CA ILE A 263 8.19 -8.48 25.08
C ILE A 263 7.49 -7.12 25.14
N GLY A 264 6.44 -7.03 25.95
CA GLY A 264 5.57 -5.85 25.97
C GLY A 264 4.91 -5.62 24.61
N ASN A 265 5.24 -4.49 23.97
CA ASN A 265 4.73 -4.08 22.65
C ASN A 265 5.71 -4.41 21.51
N VAL A 266 6.90 -4.94 21.80
CA VAL A 266 7.87 -5.32 20.77
C VAL A 266 7.64 -6.77 20.37
N CYS A 267 7.65 -7.03 19.07
CA CYS A 267 7.59 -8.35 18.47
C CYS A 267 8.84 -8.56 17.59
N LYS A 268 9.43 -9.76 17.63
CA LYS A 268 10.55 -10.17 16.78
C LYS A 268 10.30 -11.58 16.24
N LYS A 269 10.61 -11.80 14.96
CA LYS A 269 10.50 -13.08 14.28
C LYS A 269 11.84 -13.82 14.35
N PHE A 270 11.79 -15.13 14.61
CA PHE A 270 12.95 -16.00 14.44
C PHE A 270 12.59 -17.33 13.80
N ILE A 271 13.60 -17.98 13.23
CA ILE A 271 13.49 -19.27 12.55
C ILE A 271 14.21 -20.31 13.40
N VAL A 272 13.53 -21.43 13.67
CA VAL A 272 14.17 -22.63 14.20
C VAL A 272 14.55 -23.55 13.05
N ASN A 273 15.83 -23.88 12.92
CA ASN A 273 16.30 -24.90 11.98
C ASN A 273 17.04 -25.99 12.79
N ARG A 274 16.88 -27.25 12.41
CA ARG A 274 17.58 -28.38 13.03
C ARG A 274 18.15 -29.25 11.94
#